data_AF-A0AA36H8R7-F1
#
_entry.id   AF-A0AA36H8R7-F1
#
_cell.length_a   1.000
_cell.length_b   1.000
_cell.length_c   1.000
_cell.angle_alpha   90.00
_cell.angle_beta   90.00
_cell.angle_gamma   90.00
#
_symmetry.space_group_name_H-M   'P 1'
#
loop_
_entity.id
_entity.type
_entity.pdbx_description
1 polymer ?
#
loop_
_entity_poly.entity_id
_entity_poly.type
_entity_poly.pdbx_seq_one_letter_code
_entity_poly.pdbx_strand_id
1 'polypeptide(L)'
;MDDYRRTIRIKEGTITAGFPFNENVGKLKENFNIAFRRMQALLRTLRSDDKKLQLYNSTIEDYIKEGIIEECTLQPAGVTSFYLPHRHHIEEQDTPITKELSKSLYVDNVLLEGNNPQELIEKYIASKELFSSIGMNLRDYLSDSAEVNAQIKDLDRAKSCELKVLGIKWKADDDTLIMECADKEQIKVTKRSVLSQINGFCFDPLGLLTPLMIPAKIFLQDIHKQKLGWDTILPEEQIQRWKAIKEDIAGFKKAIPRTVLNKTPEAKYMLSVFVDSSKRAYACCLYTTTSTKNGTKNTSLFTAKAKVAPIKKEQTIPRLELLSIFLGLSVAETTMSKCGINFTEVNLFSDSTIALSWIASNKKLPPIVTTLVQKISFAAERIRETAKLNFFHVPTEENAADCATRGINKQDFAACSWWKGPTWLSYPDEEWPVRPISDVKDIDDDECEMLIQHTTEDLNKSESDWPIDTISNYPRLKRIVAYCLRFIRKASKNTRFKIADEDQVTSRLPNAAEVILAEKQIVLQEQRIYGAALVSKNVSKSSRLCSTAMESYESVDAYNVLKSSQS
;
A
#
# COMPACT_ATOMS: atom_id res chain seq x y z
N MET A 1 -26.83 9.34 -28.11
CA MET A 1 -25.64 10.17 -27.85
C MET A 1 -26.00 11.66 -27.79
N ASP A 2 -26.77 12.19 -28.74
CA ASP A 2 -27.15 13.61 -28.75
C ASP A 2 -28.05 14.02 -27.57
N ASP A 3 -28.95 13.15 -27.09
CA ASP A 3 -29.76 13.44 -25.90
C ASP A 3 -28.96 13.47 -24.59
N TYR A 4 -27.92 12.65 -24.45
CA TYR A 4 -27.00 12.70 -23.30
C TYR A 4 -26.19 13.99 -23.27
N ARG A 5 -25.78 14.50 -24.44
CA ARG A 5 -25.08 15.79 -24.52
C ARG A 5 -25.95 16.96 -24.05
N ARG A 6 -27.29 16.84 -24.14
CA ARG A 6 -28.26 17.83 -23.65
C ARG A 6 -28.47 17.79 -22.13
N THR A 7 -28.13 16.68 -21.46
CA THR A 7 -28.19 16.58 -19.99
C THR A 7 -26.97 17.19 -19.29
N ILE A 8 -25.94 17.55 -20.06
CA ILE A 8 -24.74 18.24 -19.55
C ILE A 8 -25.08 19.72 -19.35
N ARG A 9 -25.16 20.16 -18.10
CA ARG A 9 -25.33 21.57 -17.71
C ARG A 9 -24.09 22.08 -17.02
N ILE A 10 -23.67 23.28 -17.41
CA ILE A 10 -22.54 23.99 -16.81
C ILE A 10 -23.12 25.19 -16.08
N LYS A 11 -23.11 25.18 -14.75
CA LYS A 11 -23.54 26.31 -13.92
C LYS A 11 -22.48 26.57 -12.85
N GLU A 12 -22.02 27.81 -12.77
CA GLU A 12 -21.02 28.26 -11.77
C GLU A 12 -19.76 27.35 -11.69
N GLY A 13 -19.25 26.93 -12.85
CA GLY A 13 -18.06 26.07 -12.93
C GLY A 13 -18.29 24.59 -12.57
N THR A 14 -19.51 24.20 -12.18
CA THR A 14 -19.86 22.81 -11.94
C THR A 14 -20.52 22.21 -13.17
N ILE A 15 -19.89 21.18 -13.73
CA ILE A 15 -20.47 20.37 -14.81
C ILE A 15 -21.32 19.29 -14.15
N THR A 16 -22.63 19.39 -14.34
CA THR A 16 -23.57 18.33 -13.95
C THR A 16 -24.04 17.64 -15.22
N ALA A 17 -23.86 16.34 -15.29
CA ALA A 17 -24.42 15.51 -16.35
C ALA A 17 -25.38 14.54 -15.68
N GLY A 18 -26.61 14.44 -16.20
CA GLY A 18 -27.46 13.32 -15.85
C GLY A 18 -26.77 12.03 -16.28
N PHE A 19 -26.94 10.94 -15.55
CA PHE A 19 -26.44 9.63 -15.98
C PHE A 19 -26.91 9.32 -17.42
N PRO A 20 -26.13 8.59 -18.24
CA PRO A 20 -26.51 8.22 -19.61
C PRO A 20 -27.61 7.14 -19.63
N PHE A 21 -28.59 7.26 -18.75
CA PHE A 21 -29.75 6.41 -18.71
C PHE A 21 -30.76 6.90 -19.74
N ASN A 22 -31.35 5.96 -20.47
CA ASN A 22 -32.47 6.26 -21.33
C ASN A 22 -33.71 6.42 -20.43
N GLU A 23 -34.14 7.65 -20.17
CA GLU A 23 -35.34 7.92 -19.36
C GLU A 23 -36.60 7.30 -19.98
N ASN A 24 -36.56 7.01 -21.29
CA ASN A 24 -37.61 6.29 -22.01
C ASN A 24 -37.40 4.76 -21.91
N VAL A 25 -37.54 4.21 -20.70
CA VAL A 25 -37.46 2.75 -20.44
C VAL A 25 -38.44 1.98 -21.33
N GLY A 26 -39.62 2.56 -21.62
CA GLY A 26 -40.64 1.97 -22.50
C GLY A 26 -40.26 1.81 -23.98
N LYS A 27 -39.12 2.38 -24.45
CA LYS A 27 -38.60 2.17 -25.81
C LYS A 27 -37.58 1.03 -25.89
N LEU A 28 -37.06 0.54 -24.76
CA LEU A 28 -36.19 -0.62 -24.75
C LEU A 28 -37.03 -1.85 -25.10
N LYS A 29 -36.54 -2.70 -26.01
CA LYS A 29 -37.19 -3.97 -26.31
C LYS A 29 -36.77 -5.00 -25.27
N GLU A 30 -37.72 -5.78 -24.79
CA GLU A 30 -37.46 -6.94 -23.94
C GLU A 30 -36.50 -7.93 -24.64
N ASN A 31 -35.49 -8.43 -23.92
CA ASN A 31 -34.49 -9.36 -24.47
C ASN A 31 -34.75 -10.83 -24.08
N PHE A 32 -35.92 -11.14 -23.50
CA PHE A 32 -36.29 -12.47 -23.01
C PHE A 32 -36.01 -13.57 -24.02
N ASN A 33 -36.52 -13.40 -25.25
CA ASN A 33 -36.34 -14.40 -26.32
C ASN A 33 -34.86 -14.67 -26.63
N ILE A 34 -33.99 -13.66 -26.55
CA ILE A 34 -32.54 -13.82 -26.78
C ILE A 34 -31.89 -14.55 -25.60
N ALA A 35 -32.23 -14.15 -24.38
CA ALA A 35 -31.72 -14.78 -23.17
C ALA A 35 -32.18 -16.23 -23.05
N PHE A 36 -33.45 -16.51 -23.33
CA PHE A 36 -34.03 -17.85 -23.32
C PHE A 36 -33.39 -18.76 -24.37
N ARG A 37 -33.17 -18.28 -25.61
CA ARG A 37 -32.42 -19.04 -26.62
C ARG A 37 -31.00 -19.37 -26.16
N ARG A 38 -30.32 -18.45 -25.48
CA ARG A 38 -28.99 -18.68 -24.90
C ARG A 38 -29.03 -19.69 -23.76
N MET A 39 -30.04 -19.64 -22.89
CA MET A 39 -30.28 -20.65 -21.84
C MET A 39 -30.55 -22.03 -22.44
N GLN A 40 -31.37 -22.13 -23.49
CA GLN A 40 -31.62 -23.39 -24.19
C GLN A 40 -30.35 -23.94 -24.86
N ALA A 41 -29.47 -23.08 -25.37
CA ALA A 41 -28.16 -23.50 -25.88
C ALA A 41 -27.27 -24.03 -24.75
N LEU A 42 -27.19 -23.31 -23.62
CA LEU A 42 -26.47 -23.73 -22.42
C LEU A 42 -26.97 -25.10 -21.92
N LEU A 43 -28.29 -25.29 -21.77
CA LEU A 43 -28.87 -26.55 -21.31
C LEU A 43 -28.56 -27.71 -22.26
N ARG A 44 -28.52 -27.48 -23.58
CA ARG A 44 -28.10 -28.50 -24.54
C ARG A 44 -26.65 -28.92 -24.31
N THR A 45 -25.76 -27.97 -24.04
CA THR A 45 -24.36 -28.25 -23.71
C THR A 45 -24.22 -28.96 -22.36
N LEU A 46 -24.93 -28.53 -21.32
CA LEU A 46 -24.86 -29.17 -20.00
C LEU A 46 -25.43 -30.60 -20.02
N ARG A 47 -26.51 -30.84 -20.78
CA ARG A 47 -27.10 -32.19 -20.93
C ARG A 47 -26.19 -33.19 -21.64
N SER A 48 -25.14 -32.73 -22.35
CA SER A 48 -24.15 -33.64 -22.90
C SER A 48 -23.11 -34.11 -21.89
N ASP A 49 -23.11 -33.58 -20.66
CA ASP A 49 -22.16 -33.90 -19.60
C ASP A 49 -22.86 -33.86 -18.22
N ASP A 50 -23.31 -35.04 -17.76
CA ASP A 50 -24.10 -35.18 -16.52
C ASP A 50 -23.40 -34.62 -15.29
N LYS A 51 -22.06 -34.72 -15.20
CA LYS A 51 -21.30 -34.16 -14.07
C LYS A 51 -21.39 -32.64 -14.07
N LYS A 52 -21.22 -32.01 -15.23
CA LYS A 52 -21.33 -30.56 -15.37
C LYS A 52 -22.73 -30.06 -15.07
N LEU A 53 -23.76 -30.80 -15.49
CA LEU A 53 -25.14 -30.46 -15.20
C LEU A 53 -25.42 -30.50 -13.69
N GLN A 54 -24.93 -31.54 -12.99
CA GLN A 54 -25.09 -31.66 -11.54
C GLN A 54 -24.39 -30.53 -10.78
N LEU A 55 -23.13 -30.24 -11.13
CA LEU A 55 -22.36 -29.16 -10.49
C LEU A 55 -23.00 -27.79 -10.75
N TYR A 56 -23.43 -27.53 -11.98
CA TYR A 56 -24.12 -26.30 -12.33
C TYR A 56 -25.41 -26.13 -11.51
N ASN A 57 -26.19 -27.20 -11.34
CA ASN A 57 -27.41 -27.17 -10.53
C ASN A 57 -27.10 -26.91 -9.05
N SER A 58 -26.10 -27.59 -8.47
CA SER A 58 -25.74 -27.42 -7.07
C SER A 58 -25.27 -26.00 -6.76
N THR A 59 -24.49 -25.36 -7.65
CA THR A 59 -24.07 -23.96 -7.46
C THR A 59 -25.26 -23.00 -7.43
N ILE A 60 -26.27 -23.21 -8.28
CA ILE A 60 -27.48 -22.38 -8.28
C ILE A 60 -28.27 -22.60 -6.99
N GLU A 61 -28.41 -23.85 -6.53
CA GLU A 61 -29.05 -24.17 -5.25
C GLU A 61 -28.31 -23.55 -4.05
N ASP A 62 -26.99 -23.58 -4.06
CA ASP A 62 -26.16 -22.96 -3.02
C ASP A 62 -26.37 -21.44 -3.00
N TYR A 63 -26.40 -20.77 -4.16
CA TYR A 63 -26.70 -19.34 -4.22
C TYR A 63 -28.11 -18.98 -3.72
N ILE A 64 -29.11 -19.85 -3.95
CA ILE A 64 -30.45 -19.68 -3.37
C ILE A 64 -30.38 -19.82 -1.85
N LYS A 65 -29.68 -20.84 -1.35
CA LYS A 65 -29.53 -21.12 0.09
C LYS A 65 -28.77 -20.02 0.83
N GLU A 66 -27.75 -19.43 0.20
CA GLU A 66 -26.97 -18.31 0.74
C GLU A 66 -27.68 -16.96 0.61
N GLY A 67 -28.84 -16.90 -0.09
CA GLY A 67 -29.58 -15.66 -0.32
C GLY A 67 -28.88 -14.71 -1.31
N ILE A 68 -27.97 -15.22 -2.13
CA ILE A 68 -27.30 -14.46 -3.21
C ILE A 68 -28.28 -14.23 -4.37
N ILE A 69 -29.13 -15.22 -4.65
CA ILE A 69 -30.21 -15.14 -5.65
C ILE A 69 -31.53 -15.62 -5.04
N GLU A 70 -32.64 -15.23 -5.66
CA GLU A 70 -33.99 -15.66 -5.27
C GLU A 70 -34.80 -16.06 -6.50
N GLU A 71 -35.82 -16.90 -6.30
CA GLU A 71 -36.76 -17.24 -7.37
C GLU A 71 -37.64 -16.04 -7.69
N CYS A 72 -37.60 -15.58 -8.94
CA CYS A 72 -38.35 -14.41 -9.36
C CYS A 72 -39.85 -14.74 -9.52
N THR A 73 -40.67 -14.30 -8.56
CA THR A 73 -42.13 -14.53 -8.55
C THR A 73 -42.96 -13.41 -9.18
N LEU A 74 -42.34 -12.26 -9.47
CA LEU A 74 -43.01 -11.07 -9.99
C LEU A 74 -42.69 -10.88 -11.48
N GLN A 75 -43.72 -10.85 -12.33
CA GLN A 75 -43.62 -10.13 -13.60
C GLN A 75 -43.83 -8.64 -13.29
N PRO A 76 -42.81 -7.77 -13.40
CA PRO A 76 -42.99 -6.35 -13.12
C PRO A 76 -43.90 -5.76 -14.19
N ALA A 77 -45.18 -5.54 -13.85
CA ALA A 77 -46.12 -4.88 -14.74
C ALA A 77 -45.65 -3.43 -15.01
N GLY A 78 -45.35 -3.12 -16.27
CA GLY A 78 -45.06 -1.75 -16.71
C GLY A 78 -43.58 -1.32 -16.73
N VAL A 79 -42.63 -2.21 -16.44
CA VAL A 79 -41.19 -1.94 -16.60
C VAL A 79 -40.59 -2.96 -17.56
N THR A 80 -39.84 -2.50 -18.55
CA THR A 80 -39.16 -3.37 -19.52
C THR A 80 -38.14 -4.26 -18.82
N SER A 81 -38.39 -5.57 -18.76
CA SER A 81 -37.49 -6.55 -18.13
C SER A 81 -36.29 -6.88 -19.02
N PHE A 82 -35.11 -6.98 -18.41
CA PHE A 82 -33.89 -7.46 -19.06
C PHE A 82 -33.36 -8.70 -18.35
N TYR A 83 -33.08 -9.72 -19.15
CA TYR A 83 -32.66 -11.04 -18.72
C TYR A 83 -31.17 -11.23 -19.04
N LEU A 84 -30.38 -11.59 -18.04
CA LEU A 84 -28.97 -11.93 -18.23
C LEU A 84 -28.84 -13.47 -18.34
N PRO A 85 -28.42 -14.02 -19.48
CA PRO A 85 -28.20 -15.45 -19.58
C PRO A 85 -26.97 -15.83 -18.75
N HIS A 86 -27.14 -16.81 -17.86
CA HIS A 86 -26.03 -17.37 -17.10
C HIS A 86 -25.10 -18.16 -18.04
N ARG A 87 -23.80 -18.21 -17.72
CA ARG A 87 -22.84 -19.13 -18.34
C ARG A 87 -22.29 -20.03 -17.24
N HIS A 88 -22.17 -21.33 -17.49
CA HIS A 88 -21.49 -22.19 -16.54
C HIS A 88 -19.98 -21.90 -16.61
N HIS A 89 -19.35 -21.70 -15.47
CA HIS A 89 -17.90 -21.75 -15.33
C HIS A 89 -17.63 -22.91 -14.39
N ILE A 90 -16.91 -23.91 -14.89
CA ILE A 90 -16.55 -25.08 -14.10
C ILE A 90 -15.04 -25.01 -13.95
N GLU A 91 -14.59 -24.80 -12.72
CA GLU A 91 -13.19 -25.01 -12.35
C GLU A 91 -12.91 -26.51 -12.36
N GLU A 92 -12.68 -27.07 -13.54
CA GLU A 92 -12.14 -28.44 -13.66
C GLU A 92 -10.91 -28.40 -14.54
N GLN A 93 -9.77 -28.22 -13.88
CA GLN A 93 -8.66 -29.19 -13.84
C GLN A 93 -7.50 -28.57 -13.06
N ASP A 94 -6.93 -29.32 -12.12
CA ASP A 94 -5.72 -28.93 -11.38
C ASP A 94 -4.45 -29.11 -12.24
N THR A 95 -4.45 -28.51 -13.42
CA THR A 95 -3.29 -28.53 -14.32
C THR A 95 -2.23 -27.52 -13.87
N PRO A 96 -0.96 -27.71 -14.28
CA PRO A 96 0.06 -26.69 -14.11
C PRO A 96 -0.34 -25.33 -14.72
N ILE A 97 -0.98 -25.33 -15.89
CA ILE A 97 -1.34 -24.09 -16.60
C ILE A 97 -2.48 -23.34 -15.89
N THR A 98 -3.48 -24.02 -15.32
CA THR A 98 -4.56 -23.38 -14.55
C THR A 98 -4.04 -22.74 -13.26
N LYS A 99 -3.07 -23.37 -12.59
CA LYS A 99 -2.37 -22.79 -11.42
C LYS A 99 -1.52 -21.58 -11.76
N GLU A 100 -0.86 -21.60 -12.92
CA GLU A 100 -0.06 -20.46 -13.37
C GLU A 100 -0.98 -19.30 -13.76
N LEU A 101 -2.00 -19.56 -14.58
CA LEU A 101 -2.96 -18.55 -15.02
C LEU A 101 -3.71 -17.89 -13.85
N SER A 102 -4.05 -18.61 -12.80
CA SER A 102 -4.70 -18.01 -11.62
C SER A 102 -3.79 -17.04 -10.86
N LYS A 103 -2.46 -17.20 -10.96
CA LYS A 103 -1.47 -16.28 -10.37
C LYS A 103 -1.09 -15.13 -11.31
N SER A 104 -1.16 -15.36 -12.61
CA SER A 104 -0.65 -14.44 -13.63
C SER A 104 -1.73 -13.69 -14.40
N LEU A 105 -3.01 -13.95 -14.11
CA LEU A 105 -4.15 -13.18 -14.63
C LEU A 105 -4.39 -11.94 -13.77
N TYR A 106 -4.37 -10.77 -14.40
CA TYR A 106 -4.76 -9.51 -13.79
C TYR A 106 -5.78 -8.80 -14.67
N VAL A 107 -7.05 -8.85 -14.24
CA VAL A 107 -8.21 -8.28 -14.97
C VAL A 107 -8.28 -8.86 -16.39
N ASP A 108 -7.77 -8.14 -17.38
CA ASP A 108 -7.77 -8.46 -18.81
C ASP A 108 -6.39 -8.87 -19.35
N ASN A 109 -5.35 -8.85 -18.50
CA ASN A 109 -3.98 -9.19 -18.87
C ASN A 109 -3.60 -10.59 -18.34
N VAL A 110 -3.00 -11.41 -19.20
CA VAL A 110 -2.40 -12.70 -18.83
C VAL A 110 -0.90 -12.63 -19.10
N LEU A 111 -0.10 -12.98 -18.10
CA LEU A 111 1.35 -13.10 -18.23
C LEU A 111 1.75 -14.58 -18.16
N LEU A 112 2.58 -15.02 -19.10
CA LEU A 112 3.09 -16.39 -19.14
C LEU A 112 4.61 -16.32 -19.13
N GLU A 113 5.24 -17.11 -18.26
CA GLU A 113 6.69 -17.21 -18.20
C GLU A 113 7.12 -18.57 -18.75
N GLY A 114 8.36 -18.70 -19.24
CA GLY A 114 8.88 -19.99 -19.71
C GLY A 114 10.39 -19.93 -19.84
N ASN A 115 11.04 -21.08 -19.65
CA ASN A 115 12.51 -21.16 -19.66
C ASN A 115 13.08 -21.38 -21.07
N ASN A 116 12.23 -21.77 -22.02
CA ASN A 116 12.61 -22.00 -23.41
C ASN A 116 11.41 -21.73 -24.34
N PRO A 117 11.66 -21.51 -25.66
CA PRO A 117 10.61 -21.25 -26.64
C PRO A 117 9.53 -22.32 -26.70
N GLN A 118 9.90 -23.60 -26.62
CA GLN A 118 8.96 -24.72 -26.71
C GLN A 118 7.94 -24.71 -25.56
N GLU A 119 8.40 -24.47 -24.33
CA GLU A 119 7.53 -24.31 -23.16
C GLU A 119 6.51 -23.18 -23.35
N LEU A 120 6.94 -22.03 -23.89
CA LEU A 120 6.06 -20.88 -24.14
C LEU A 120 5.00 -21.19 -25.21
N ILE A 121 5.37 -21.93 -26.26
CA ILE A 121 4.43 -22.34 -27.31
C ILE A 121 3.36 -23.29 -26.76
N GLU A 122 3.77 -24.26 -25.93
CA GLU A 122 2.85 -25.17 -25.24
C GLU A 122 1.87 -24.40 -24.33
N LYS A 123 2.38 -23.40 -23.58
CA LYS A 123 1.54 -22.52 -22.75
C LYS A 123 0.60 -21.64 -23.58
N TYR A 124 1.03 -21.15 -24.74
CA TYR A 124 0.16 -20.45 -25.68
C TYR A 124 -1.02 -21.34 -26.09
N ILE A 125 -0.76 -22.56 -26.56
CA ILE A 125 -1.80 -23.50 -26.99
C ILE A 125 -2.75 -23.83 -25.84
N ALA A 126 -2.20 -24.23 -24.69
CA ALA A 126 -2.98 -24.65 -23.52
C ALA A 126 -3.85 -23.51 -22.96
N SER A 127 -3.29 -22.29 -22.84
CA SER A 127 -4.06 -21.12 -22.38
C SER A 127 -5.19 -20.77 -23.36
N LYS A 128 -4.94 -20.91 -24.67
CA LYS A 128 -5.91 -20.63 -25.72
C LYS A 128 -7.08 -21.60 -25.71
N GLU A 129 -6.81 -22.89 -25.56
CA GLU A 129 -7.83 -23.94 -25.41
C GLU A 129 -8.64 -23.76 -24.13
N LEU A 130 -7.97 -23.52 -23.00
CA LEU A 130 -8.62 -23.30 -21.71
C LEU A 130 -9.58 -22.10 -21.76
N PHE A 131 -9.12 -20.93 -22.18
CA PHE A 131 -9.99 -19.75 -22.25
C PHE A 131 -11.12 -19.93 -23.28
N SER A 132 -10.85 -20.64 -24.39
CA SER A 132 -11.89 -20.95 -25.38
C SER A 132 -12.98 -21.86 -24.78
N SER A 133 -12.63 -22.82 -23.92
CA SER A 133 -13.58 -23.72 -23.25
C SER A 133 -14.57 -22.96 -22.36
N ILE A 134 -14.16 -21.85 -21.76
CA ILE A 134 -15.00 -20.96 -20.93
C ILE A 134 -15.64 -19.82 -21.75
N GLY A 135 -15.53 -19.87 -23.08
CA GLY A 135 -16.14 -18.91 -23.99
C GLY A 135 -15.45 -17.53 -23.99
N MET A 136 -14.17 -17.48 -23.65
CA MET A 136 -13.31 -16.30 -23.70
C MET A 136 -12.24 -16.44 -24.79
N ASN A 137 -11.90 -15.33 -25.44
CA ASN A 137 -10.92 -15.32 -26.51
C ASN A 137 -9.68 -14.51 -26.12
N LEU A 138 -8.65 -15.15 -25.55
CA LEU A 138 -7.31 -14.58 -25.45
C LEU A 138 -6.77 -14.21 -26.84
N ARG A 139 -6.16 -13.03 -26.94
CA ARG A 139 -5.63 -12.43 -28.18
C ARG A 139 -4.47 -11.51 -27.82
N ASP A 140 -3.84 -10.92 -28.84
CA ASP A 140 -2.71 -10.01 -28.69
C ASP A 140 -1.51 -10.66 -27.97
N TYR A 141 -1.27 -11.95 -28.24
CA TYR A 141 -0.10 -12.65 -27.74
C TYR A 141 1.17 -12.03 -28.32
N LEU A 142 2.15 -11.78 -27.45
CA LEU A 142 3.46 -11.25 -27.80
C LEU A 142 4.51 -11.84 -26.86
N SER A 143 5.61 -12.31 -27.41
CA SER A 143 6.79 -12.80 -26.68
C SER A 143 8.01 -11.97 -27.05
N ASP A 144 8.98 -11.90 -26.14
CA ASP A 144 10.35 -11.45 -26.38
C ASP A 144 11.16 -12.39 -27.29
N SER A 145 10.65 -13.60 -27.58
CA SER A 145 11.25 -14.53 -28.53
C SER A 145 10.62 -14.45 -29.91
N ALA A 146 11.44 -14.11 -30.91
CA ALA A 146 11.03 -14.12 -32.32
C ALA A 146 10.57 -15.52 -32.80
N GLU A 147 11.18 -16.59 -32.26
CA GLU A 147 10.80 -17.98 -32.56
C GLU A 147 9.37 -18.28 -32.08
N VAL A 148 9.03 -17.87 -30.86
CA VAL A 148 7.68 -18.04 -30.30
C VAL A 148 6.68 -17.23 -31.11
N ASN A 149 7.00 -15.96 -31.41
CA ASN A 149 6.15 -15.08 -32.21
C ASN A 149 5.86 -15.64 -33.61
N ALA A 150 6.80 -16.36 -34.23
CA ALA A 150 6.59 -16.98 -35.53
C ALA A 150 5.58 -18.14 -35.50
N GLN A 151 5.43 -18.83 -34.36
CA GLN A 151 4.53 -19.96 -34.19
C GLN A 151 3.13 -19.58 -33.69
N ILE A 152 2.95 -18.37 -33.14
CA ILE A 152 1.64 -17.85 -32.77
C ILE A 152 0.83 -17.56 -34.05
N LYS A 153 -0.43 -18.02 -34.08
CA LYS A 153 -1.34 -17.77 -35.22
C LYS A 153 -1.54 -16.28 -35.44
N ASP A 154 -1.58 -15.84 -36.69
CA ASP A 154 -1.72 -14.41 -37.05
C ASP A 154 -2.93 -13.71 -36.43
N LEU A 155 -4.04 -14.45 -36.23
CA LEU A 155 -5.25 -13.92 -35.60
C LEU A 155 -5.11 -13.68 -34.10
N ASP A 156 -4.20 -14.39 -33.44
CA ASP A 156 -3.95 -14.32 -32.00
C ASP A 156 -2.77 -13.42 -31.67
N ARG A 157 -1.86 -13.18 -32.62
CA ARG A 157 -0.62 -12.43 -32.46
C ARG A 157 -0.86 -10.91 -32.38
N ALA A 158 -0.10 -10.24 -31.51
CA ALA A 158 -0.10 -8.79 -31.45
C ALA A 158 0.39 -8.19 -32.78
N LYS A 159 -0.24 -7.09 -33.21
CA LYS A 159 0.10 -6.39 -34.47
C LYS A 159 1.40 -5.58 -34.40
N SER A 160 1.88 -5.34 -33.19
CA SER A 160 3.01 -4.48 -32.87
C SER A 160 3.93 -5.23 -31.91
N CYS A 161 5.24 -5.03 -32.04
CA CYS A 161 6.22 -5.51 -31.06
C CYS A 161 6.24 -4.67 -29.77
N GLU A 162 5.44 -3.59 -29.73
CA GLU A 162 5.16 -2.79 -28.55
C GLU A 162 3.69 -2.92 -28.13
N LEU A 163 3.44 -3.25 -26.87
CA LEU A 163 2.10 -3.27 -26.27
C LEU A 163 2.09 -2.70 -24.85
N LYS A 164 0.92 -2.46 -24.27
CA LYS A 164 0.82 -2.05 -22.86
C LYS A 164 0.55 -3.27 -21.97
N VAL A 165 1.48 -3.59 -21.09
CA VAL A 165 1.33 -4.57 -20.02
C VAL A 165 1.03 -3.84 -18.72
N LEU A 166 -0.12 -4.12 -18.09
CA LEU A 166 -0.51 -3.52 -16.80
C LEU A 166 -0.44 -1.97 -16.79
N GLY A 167 -0.69 -1.34 -17.94
CA GLY A 167 -0.65 0.11 -18.12
C GLY A 167 0.71 0.70 -18.50
N ILE A 168 1.80 -0.08 -18.52
CA ILE A 168 3.15 0.35 -18.92
C ILE A 168 3.46 -0.20 -20.33
N LYS A 169 4.10 0.59 -21.18
CA LYS A 169 4.53 0.12 -22.50
C LYS A 169 5.68 -0.88 -22.35
N TRP A 170 5.58 -2.02 -23.01
CA TRP A 170 6.62 -3.05 -23.10
C TRP A 170 6.97 -3.25 -24.58
N LYS A 171 8.27 -3.21 -24.88
CA LYS A 171 8.84 -3.52 -26.18
C LYS A 171 9.48 -4.91 -26.08
N ALA A 172 8.88 -5.87 -26.78
CA ALA A 172 9.23 -7.27 -26.64
C ALA A 172 10.61 -7.60 -27.22
N ASP A 173 10.97 -7.03 -28.38
CA ASP A 173 12.23 -7.33 -29.08
C ASP A 173 13.49 -7.11 -28.21
N ASP A 174 13.46 -6.10 -27.35
CA ASP A 174 14.56 -5.74 -26.45
C ASP A 174 14.31 -6.17 -24.99
N ASP A 175 13.15 -6.78 -24.71
CA ASP A 175 12.60 -7.01 -23.37
C ASP A 175 12.70 -5.78 -22.43
N THR A 176 12.19 -4.63 -22.90
CA THR A 176 12.26 -3.36 -22.15
C THR A 176 10.89 -2.77 -21.84
N LEU A 177 10.75 -2.24 -20.63
CA LEU A 177 9.68 -1.33 -20.25
C LEU A 177 10.03 0.09 -20.66
N ILE A 178 9.07 0.78 -21.27
CA ILE A 178 9.22 2.16 -21.73
C ILE A 178 8.46 3.09 -20.78
N MET A 179 9.21 3.80 -19.95
CA MET A 179 8.67 4.86 -19.10
C MET A 179 8.65 6.15 -19.90
N GLU A 180 7.48 6.75 -20.04
CA GLU A 180 7.28 7.97 -20.83
C GLU A 180 6.36 8.93 -20.07
N CYS A 181 6.79 10.18 -19.97
CA CYS A 181 6.04 11.28 -19.36
C CYS A 181 5.35 12.10 -20.45
N ALA A 182 4.08 11.78 -20.73
CA ALA A 182 3.33 12.44 -21.79
C ALA A 182 2.98 13.90 -21.41
N ASP A 183 3.23 14.83 -22.33
CA ASP A 183 2.71 16.19 -22.18
C ASP A 183 1.23 16.23 -22.57
N LYS A 184 0.39 16.77 -21.67
CA LYS A 184 -0.97 17.17 -21.99
C LYS A 184 -1.08 18.68 -21.84
N GLU A 185 -1.41 19.34 -22.94
CA GLU A 185 -1.76 20.74 -22.93
C GLU A 185 -3.02 20.98 -22.10
N GLN A 186 -3.03 22.06 -21.34
CA GLN A 186 -4.18 22.44 -20.53
C GLN A 186 -4.29 23.95 -20.47
N ILE A 187 -5.49 24.44 -20.79
CA ILE A 187 -5.77 25.87 -20.98
C ILE A 187 -5.77 26.63 -19.64
N LYS A 188 -6.16 25.97 -18.55
CA LYS A 188 -6.25 26.57 -17.21
C LYS A 188 -5.47 25.74 -16.21
N VAL A 189 -4.66 26.42 -15.40
CA VAL A 189 -3.93 25.79 -14.29
C VAL A 189 -4.75 25.97 -13.01
N THR A 190 -5.36 24.87 -12.56
CA THR A 190 -6.12 24.77 -11.31
C THR A 190 -5.54 23.64 -10.47
N LYS A 191 -5.88 23.57 -9.18
CA LYS A 191 -5.45 22.44 -8.33
C LYS A 191 -5.90 21.08 -8.90
N ARG A 192 -7.10 20.99 -9.48
CA ARG A 192 -7.59 19.78 -10.16
C ARG A 192 -6.76 19.47 -11.41
N SER A 193 -6.43 20.48 -12.20
CA SER A 193 -5.65 20.31 -13.43
C SER A 193 -4.24 19.79 -13.11
N VAL A 194 -3.58 20.36 -12.10
CA VAL A 194 -2.26 19.93 -11.60
C VAL A 194 -2.29 18.47 -11.17
N LEU A 195 -3.25 18.06 -10.33
CA LEU A 195 -3.40 16.66 -9.93
C LEU A 195 -3.63 15.74 -11.14
N SER A 196 -4.47 16.16 -12.08
CA SER A 196 -4.74 15.40 -13.30
C SER A 196 -3.49 15.25 -14.18
N GLN A 197 -2.64 16.28 -14.26
CA GLN A 197 -1.39 16.24 -15.01
C GLN A 197 -0.35 15.35 -14.33
N ILE A 198 -0.21 15.44 -13.00
CA ILE A 198 0.68 14.56 -12.22
C ILE A 198 0.37 13.07 -12.50
N ASN A 199 -0.90 12.69 -12.41
CA ASN A 199 -1.33 11.32 -12.70
C ASN A 199 -1.31 11.00 -14.20
N GLY A 200 -1.35 12.02 -15.05
CA GLY A 200 -1.38 11.91 -16.51
C GLY A 200 -0.02 11.82 -17.17
N PHE A 201 1.06 12.24 -16.50
CA PHE A 201 2.42 12.16 -17.01
C PHE A 201 2.81 10.71 -17.24
N CYS A 202 2.80 9.89 -16.19
CA CYS A 202 3.18 8.49 -16.28
C CYS A 202 2.47 7.65 -15.21
N PHE A 203 2.02 6.45 -15.59
CA PHE A 203 1.57 5.44 -14.63
C PHE A 203 2.80 4.68 -14.12
N ASP A 204 3.16 4.91 -12.87
CA ASP A 204 4.38 4.37 -12.24
C ASP A 204 4.06 3.65 -10.92
N PRO A 205 3.58 2.40 -10.98
CA PRO A 205 3.22 1.62 -9.80
C PRO A 205 4.43 1.20 -8.95
N LEU A 206 5.62 1.10 -9.57
CA LEU A 206 6.87 0.70 -8.93
C LEU A 206 7.68 1.88 -8.36
N GLY A 207 7.25 3.12 -8.65
CA GLY A 207 7.90 4.35 -8.21
C GLY A 207 9.26 4.60 -8.88
N LEU A 208 9.51 4.05 -10.06
CA LEU A 208 10.78 4.19 -10.78
C LEU A 208 11.10 5.64 -11.15
N LEU A 209 10.09 6.48 -11.33
CA LEU A 209 10.22 7.91 -11.67
C LEU A 209 10.14 8.81 -10.42
N THR A 210 10.28 8.25 -9.22
CA THR A 210 10.12 8.99 -7.96
C THR A 210 10.93 10.30 -7.90
N PRO A 211 12.24 10.33 -8.26
CA PRO A 211 13.03 11.57 -8.26
C PRO A 211 12.47 12.64 -9.20
N LEU A 212 12.02 12.24 -10.38
CA LEU A 212 11.43 13.16 -11.36
C LEU A 212 10.08 13.72 -10.89
N MET A 213 9.28 12.90 -10.20
CA MET A 213 7.89 13.20 -9.84
C MET A 213 7.72 13.88 -8.47
N ILE A 214 8.73 13.81 -7.59
CA ILE A 214 8.60 14.36 -6.22
C ILE A 214 8.38 15.88 -6.18
N PRO A 215 9.01 16.73 -7.03
CA PRO A 215 8.75 18.17 -7.01
C PRO A 215 7.29 18.50 -7.31
N ALA A 216 6.66 17.78 -8.23
CA ALA A 216 5.25 17.95 -8.57
C ALA A 216 4.31 17.58 -7.40
N LYS A 217 4.62 16.49 -6.68
CA LYS A 217 3.86 16.08 -5.49
C LYS A 217 4.01 17.10 -4.34
N ILE A 218 5.21 17.64 -4.16
CA ILE A 218 5.50 18.72 -3.19
C ILE A 218 4.70 19.98 -3.55
N PHE A 219 4.70 20.38 -4.83
CA PHE A 219 3.94 21.52 -5.32
C PHE A 219 2.43 21.36 -5.12
N LEU A 220 1.87 20.19 -5.42
CA LEU A 220 0.46 19.89 -5.16
C LEU A 220 0.10 20.06 -3.68
N GLN A 221 1.03 19.72 -2.77
CA GLN A 221 0.85 19.96 -1.34
C GLN A 221 0.87 21.46 -1.00
N ASP A 222 1.75 22.24 -1.62
CA ASP A 222 1.86 23.70 -1.40
C ASP A 222 0.56 24.42 -1.76
N ILE A 223 0.02 24.16 -2.95
CA ILE A 223 -1.24 24.78 -3.37
C ILE A 223 -2.43 24.29 -2.54
N HIS A 224 -2.35 23.08 -1.97
CA HIS A 224 -3.37 22.60 -1.03
C HIS A 224 -3.36 23.38 0.29
N LYS A 225 -2.17 23.77 0.79
CA LYS A 225 -2.01 24.58 2.01
C LYS A 225 -2.58 25.99 1.87
N GLN A 226 -2.62 26.54 0.65
CA GLN A 226 -3.22 27.84 0.34
C GLN A 226 -4.76 27.86 0.43
N LYS A 227 -5.41 26.72 0.69
CA LYS A 227 -6.87 26.58 0.84
C LYS A 227 -7.68 27.08 -0.38
N LEU A 228 -7.08 27.06 -1.57
CA LEU A 228 -7.77 27.35 -2.83
C LEU A 228 -8.76 26.24 -3.20
N GLY A 229 -9.89 26.61 -3.82
CA GLY A 229 -10.87 25.67 -4.36
C GLY A 229 -10.30 24.86 -5.53
N TRP A 230 -10.82 23.65 -5.75
CA TRP A 230 -10.29 22.70 -6.75
C TRP A 230 -10.20 23.25 -8.17
N ASP A 231 -11.18 24.07 -8.57
CA ASP A 231 -11.34 24.60 -9.92
C ASP A 231 -10.98 26.10 -10.01
N THR A 232 -10.41 26.65 -8.94
CA THR A 232 -9.90 28.03 -8.92
C THR A 232 -8.60 28.11 -9.73
N ILE A 233 -8.48 29.13 -10.58
CA ILE A 233 -7.23 29.41 -11.30
C ILE A 233 -6.16 29.78 -10.26
N LEU A 234 -4.98 29.18 -10.37
CA LEU A 234 -3.88 29.45 -9.45
C LEU A 234 -3.33 30.88 -9.66
N PRO A 235 -2.76 31.52 -8.62
CA PRO A 235 -2.03 32.78 -8.77
C PRO A 235 -0.90 32.65 -9.79
N GLU A 236 -0.59 33.73 -10.51
CA GLU A 236 0.39 33.73 -11.62
C GLU A 236 1.76 33.15 -11.19
N GLU A 237 2.23 33.48 -9.99
CA GLU A 237 3.45 32.91 -9.41
C GLU A 237 3.42 31.38 -9.37
N GLN A 238 2.30 30.78 -8.93
CA GLN A 238 2.14 29.33 -8.85
C GLN A 238 1.98 28.71 -10.24
N ILE A 239 1.39 29.44 -11.19
CA ILE A 239 1.32 29.02 -12.60
C ILE A 239 2.72 28.90 -13.18
N GLN A 240 3.58 29.90 -12.98
CA GLN A 240 4.95 29.89 -13.49
C GLN A 240 5.78 28.78 -12.83
N ARG A 241 5.66 28.61 -11.50
CA ARG A 241 6.30 27.50 -10.79
C ARG A 241 5.85 26.13 -11.31
N TRP A 242 4.55 25.96 -11.59
CA TRP A 242 4.04 24.71 -12.17
C TRP A 242 4.57 24.47 -13.59
N LYS A 243 4.65 25.52 -14.42
CA LYS A 243 5.21 25.42 -15.78
C LYS A 243 6.65 24.91 -15.75
N ALA A 244 7.50 25.45 -14.88
CA ALA A 244 8.89 24.99 -14.73
C ALA A 244 8.95 23.50 -14.33
N ILE A 245 8.19 23.09 -13.31
CA ILE A 245 8.13 21.67 -12.88
C ILE A 245 7.62 20.78 -14.02
N LYS A 246 6.61 21.22 -14.76
CA LYS A 246 6.08 20.49 -15.90
C LYS A 246 7.13 20.35 -17.00
N GLU A 247 7.87 21.40 -17.31
CA GLU A 247 8.92 21.39 -18.32
C GLU A 247 10.02 20.37 -17.97
N ASP A 248 10.36 20.25 -16.69
CA ASP A 248 11.33 19.28 -16.19
C ASP A 248 10.84 17.83 -16.24
N ILE A 249 9.54 17.57 -16.36
CA ILE A 249 8.95 16.20 -16.40
C ILE A 249 8.54 15.80 -17.81
N ALA A 250 7.88 16.71 -18.53
CA ALA A 250 7.26 16.46 -19.82
C ALA A 250 8.28 16.06 -20.89
N GLY A 251 7.96 15.02 -21.65
CA GLY A 251 8.82 14.49 -22.71
C GLY A 251 9.95 13.59 -22.21
N PHE A 252 10.07 13.33 -20.90
CA PHE A 252 11.00 12.32 -20.41
C PHE A 252 10.62 10.93 -20.97
N LYS A 253 11.61 10.21 -21.52
CA LYS A 253 11.44 8.85 -22.02
C LYS A 253 12.67 8.02 -21.69
N LYS A 254 12.48 6.84 -21.10
CA LYS A 254 13.56 5.90 -20.77
C LYS A 254 13.12 4.47 -21.04
N ALA A 255 13.94 3.73 -21.78
CA ALA A 255 13.86 2.28 -21.84
C ALA A 255 14.60 1.67 -20.65
N ILE A 256 13.95 0.76 -19.95
CA ILE A 256 14.44 0.07 -18.76
C ILE A 256 14.29 -1.42 -19.02
N PRO A 257 15.32 -2.25 -18.80
CA PRO A 257 15.17 -3.70 -18.86
C PRO A 257 14.01 -4.17 -17.96
N ARG A 258 13.11 -5.00 -18.50
CA ARG A 258 12.01 -5.58 -17.70
C ARG A 258 12.57 -6.51 -16.64
N THR A 259 13.60 -7.29 -16.99
CA THR A 259 14.31 -8.13 -16.03
C THR A 259 15.31 -7.30 -15.21
N VAL A 260 15.25 -7.46 -13.89
CA VAL A 260 16.17 -6.83 -12.93
C VAL A 260 17.08 -7.84 -12.23
N LEU A 261 16.92 -9.13 -12.54
CA LEU A 261 17.62 -10.24 -11.90
C LEU A 261 18.07 -11.27 -12.93
N ASN A 262 19.28 -11.78 -12.75
CA ASN A 262 19.76 -12.94 -13.48
C ASN A 262 19.49 -14.19 -12.64
N LYS A 263 18.34 -14.83 -12.90
CA LYS A 263 17.94 -16.05 -12.18
C LYS A 263 18.85 -17.21 -12.56
N THR A 264 19.90 -17.48 -11.79
CA THR A 264 20.71 -18.70 -11.91
C THR A 264 20.61 -19.54 -10.64
N PRO A 265 20.70 -20.89 -10.72
CA PRO A 265 20.50 -21.77 -9.56
C PRO A 265 21.44 -21.49 -8.39
N GLU A 266 22.63 -20.96 -8.68
CA GLU A 266 23.68 -20.70 -7.69
C GLU A 266 23.81 -19.20 -7.34
N ALA A 267 22.96 -18.33 -7.92
CA ALA A 267 23.01 -16.90 -7.64
C ALA A 267 22.52 -16.59 -6.23
N LYS A 268 23.22 -15.66 -5.57
CA LYS A 268 22.78 -15.04 -4.33
C LYS A 268 22.18 -13.67 -4.61
N TYR A 269 21.11 -13.35 -3.90
CA TYR A 269 20.40 -12.08 -4.05
C TYR A 269 20.48 -11.28 -2.76
N MET A 270 20.94 -10.04 -2.89
CA MET A 270 20.96 -9.05 -1.83
C MET A 270 19.98 -7.92 -2.17
N LEU A 271 19.26 -7.44 -1.15
CA LEU A 271 18.37 -6.29 -1.26
C LEU A 271 18.94 -5.09 -0.50
N SER A 272 19.36 -4.07 -1.23
CA SER A 272 19.89 -2.83 -0.67
C SER A 272 18.80 -1.76 -0.60
N VAL A 273 18.47 -1.31 0.60
CA VAL A 273 17.42 -0.35 0.91
C VAL A 273 18.05 0.98 1.30
N PHE A 274 18.03 1.97 0.42
CA PHE A 274 18.45 3.32 0.75
C PHE A 274 17.24 4.12 1.20
N VAL A 275 17.40 4.91 2.25
CA VAL A 275 16.36 5.81 2.75
C VAL A 275 16.91 7.20 2.92
N ASP A 276 16.05 8.18 2.70
CA ASP A 276 16.40 9.59 2.87
C ASP A 276 15.17 10.39 3.33
N SER A 277 15.42 11.52 3.97
CA SER A 277 14.37 12.45 4.32
C SER A 277 14.81 13.90 4.27
N SER A 278 13.91 14.75 3.77
CA SER A 278 13.99 16.19 3.85
C SER A 278 12.78 16.74 4.62
N LYS A 279 12.80 18.03 4.96
CA LYS A 279 11.64 18.72 5.57
C LYS A 279 10.35 18.60 4.75
N ARG A 280 10.47 18.31 3.44
CA ARG A 280 9.36 18.31 2.48
C ARG A 280 8.87 16.91 2.13
N ALA A 281 9.76 15.92 2.09
CA ALA A 281 9.45 14.57 1.65
C ALA A 281 10.42 13.57 2.25
N TYR A 282 10.01 12.32 2.33
CA TYR A 282 10.87 11.22 2.71
C TYR A 282 10.66 10.06 1.75
N ALA A 283 11.72 9.32 1.46
CA ALA A 283 11.73 8.35 0.39
C ALA A 283 12.60 7.14 0.73
N CYS A 284 12.39 6.07 -0.03
CA CYS A 284 13.28 4.93 -0.09
C CYS A 284 13.41 4.43 -1.53
N CYS A 285 14.57 3.86 -1.85
CA CYS A 285 14.79 3.08 -3.07
C CYS A 285 15.46 1.75 -2.75
N LEU A 286 15.02 0.73 -3.47
CA LEU A 286 15.45 -0.65 -3.26
C LEU A 286 16.16 -1.13 -4.51
N TYR A 287 17.39 -1.57 -4.33
CA TYR A 287 18.21 -2.17 -5.37
C TYR A 287 18.37 -3.66 -5.10
N THR A 288 18.32 -4.46 -6.15
CA THR A 288 18.67 -5.87 -6.07
C THR A 288 20.04 -6.10 -6.68
N THR A 289 20.93 -6.74 -5.92
CA THR A 289 22.24 -7.15 -6.40
C THR A 289 22.24 -8.67 -6.57
N THR A 290 22.49 -9.12 -7.79
CA THR A 290 22.72 -10.53 -8.10
C THR A 290 24.21 -10.81 -8.08
N SER A 291 24.66 -11.74 -7.23
CA SER A 291 26.04 -12.25 -7.24
C SER A 291 26.05 -13.62 -7.89
N THR A 292 26.77 -13.75 -9.01
CA THR A 292 26.97 -15.06 -9.67
C THR A 292 28.14 -15.82 -9.03
N LYS A 293 28.25 -17.13 -9.31
CA LYS A 293 29.37 -17.97 -8.86
C LYS A 293 30.74 -17.47 -9.32
N ASN A 294 30.80 -16.78 -10.45
CA ASN A 294 32.03 -16.22 -11.00
C ASN A 294 32.43 -14.90 -10.32
N GLY A 295 31.71 -14.48 -9.27
CA GLY A 295 31.96 -13.23 -8.54
C GLY A 295 31.40 -11.98 -9.22
N THR A 296 30.78 -12.11 -10.40
CA THR A 296 30.14 -10.96 -11.07
C THR A 296 28.91 -10.51 -10.28
N LYS A 297 28.95 -9.28 -9.78
CA LYS A 297 27.79 -8.60 -9.17
C LYS A 297 27.10 -7.72 -10.21
N ASN A 298 25.77 -7.75 -10.25
CA ASN A 298 24.96 -6.82 -11.04
C ASN A 298 23.86 -6.23 -10.17
N THR A 299 23.83 -4.90 -10.09
CA THR A 299 22.85 -4.14 -9.32
C THR A 299 21.88 -3.43 -10.25
N SER A 300 20.59 -3.49 -9.93
CA SER A 300 19.54 -2.75 -10.64
C SER A 300 18.48 -2.26 -9.66
N LEU A 301 17.89 -1.10 -9.97
CA LEU A 301 16.76 -0.58 -9.21
C LEU A 301 15.57 -1.52 -9.35
N PHE A 302 14.96 -1.90 -8.23
CA PHE A 302 13.79 -2.78 -8.19
C PHE A 302 12.50 -1.98 -7.99
N THR A 303 12.47 -1.13 -6.97
CA THR A 303 11.33 -0.26 -6.67
C THR A 303 11.77 0.94 -5.85
N ALA A 304 10.97 2.00 -5.86
CA ALA A 304 11.16 3.13 -4.97
C ALA A 304 9.80 3.68 -4.51
N LYS A 305 9.83 4.44 -3.42
CA LYS A 305 8.62 5.04 -2.85
C LYS A 305 8.97 6.32 -2.13
N ALA A 306 8.26 7.39 -2.45
CA ALA A 306 8.33 8.64 -1.70
C ALA A 306 6.96 9.05 -1.15
N LYS A 307 6.99 9.77 -0.03
CA LYS A 307 5.84 10.42 0.59
C LYS A 307 6.19 11.87 0.90
N VAL A 308 5.26 12.77 0.62
CA VAL A 308 5.38 14.17 1.04
C VAL A 308 5.13 14.23 2.55
N ALA A 309 5.92 15.04 3.27
CA ALA A 309 5.87 15.15 4.72
C ALA A 309 4.46 15.53 5.22
N PRO A 310 3.97 14.96 6.33
CA PRO A 310 2.66 15.28 6.89
C PRO A 310 2.47 16.77 7.21
N ILE A 311 1.29 17.32 6.91
CA ILE A 311 0.97 18.75 7.14
C ILE A 311 0.48 19.01 8.58
N LYS A 312 -0.17 18.03 9.21
CA LYS A 312 -0.99 18.24 10.42
C LYS A 312 -0.22 18.67 11.67
N LYS A 313 1.09 18.43 11.72
CA LYS A 313 1.98 18.83 12.81
C LYS A 313 3.35 19.17 12.23
N GLU A 314 4.05 20.11 12.84
CA GLU A 314 5.46 20.34 12.52
C GLU A 314 6.23 19.05 12.73
N GLN A 315 6.98 18.64 11.71
CA GLN A 315 7.76 17.42 11.75
C GLN A 315 9.20 17.81 12.03
N THR A 316 9.78 17.25 13.09
CA THR A 316 11.22 17.32 13.30
C THR A 316 11.93 16.46 12.25
N ILE A 317 13.13 16.87 11.85
CA ILE A 317 13.95 16.10 10.89
C ILE A 317 14.17 14.66 11.40
N PRO A 318 14.54 14.42 12.67
CA PRO A 318 14.71 13.06 13.18
C PRO A 318 13.49 12.16 13.10
N ARG A 319 12.29 12.74 13.20
CA ARG A 319 11.05 11.98 13.01
C ARG A 319 10.84 11.59 11.55
N LEU A 320 11.20 12.45 10.60
CA LEU A 320 11.12 12.16 9.17
C LEU A 320 12.15 11.10 8.76
N GLU A 321 13.34 11.12 9.36
CA GLU A 321 14.38 10.10 9.18
C GLU A 321 13.90 8.72 9.68
N LEU A 322 13.28 8.65 10.87
CA LEU A 322 12.65 7.40 11.32
C LEU A 322 11.50 6.95 10.41
N LEU A 323 10.73 7.89 9.85
CA LEU A 323 9.65 7.58 8.91
C LEU A 323 10.18 7.05 7.57
N SER A 324 11.33 7.52 7.09
CA SER A 324 11.98 7.01 5.88
C SER A 324 12.49 5.59 6.10
N ILE A 325 13.14 5.31 7.24
CA ILE A 325 13.58 3.96 7.65
C ILE A 325 12.39 3.01 7.73
N PHE A 326 11.32 3.40 8.42
CA PHE A 326 10.11 2.58 8.52
C PHE A 326 9.47 2.32 7.14
N LEU A 327 9.44 3.33 6.26
CA LEU A 327 8.95 3.18 4.89
C LEU A 327 9.81 2.17 4.11
N GLY A 328 11.14 2.30 4.18
CA GLY A 328 12.09 1.41 3.52
C GLY A 328 11.91 -0.05 3.92
N LEU A 329 11.87 -0.33 5.23
CA LEU A 329 11.64 -1.69 5.75
C LEU A 329 10.27 -2.25 5.35
N SER A 330 9.22 -1.42 5.39
CA SER A 330 7.88 -1.86 4.97
C SER A 330 7.82 -2.24 3.49
N VAL A 331 8.51 -1.47 2.64
CA VAL A 331 8.60 -1.77 1.21
C VAL A 331 9.46 -3.01 0.98
N ALA A 332 10.58 -3.17 1.71
CA ALA A 332 11.43 -4.35 1.62
C ALA A 332 10.68 -5.63 1.99
N GLU A 333 9.96 -5.64 3.11
CA GLU A 333 9.14 -6.77 3.54
C GLU A 333 8.06 -7.14 2.50
N THR A 334 7.37 -6.14 1.95
CA THR A 334 6.36 -6.36 0.91
C THR A 334 7.01 -6.94 -0.35
N THR A 335 8.17 -6.43 -0.75
CA THR A 335 8.93 -6.93 -1.90
C THR A 335 9.32 -8.39 -1.69
N MET A 336 9.97 -8.71 -0.57
CA MET A 336 10.42 -10.08 -0.26
C MET A 336 9.26 -11.08 -0.25
N SER A 337 8.12 -10.71 0.33
CA SER A 337 6.96 -11.61 0.40
C SER A 337 6.22 -11.82 -0.93
N LYS A 338 6.35 -10.91 -1.91
CA LYS A 338 5.56 -10.95 -3.15
C LYS A 338 6.36 -11.30 -4.40
N CYS A 339 7.67 -11.06 -4.42
CA CYS A 339 8.47 -11.20 -5.63
C CYS A 339 8.94 -12.64 -5.94
N GLY A 340 8.74 -13.58 -5.02
CA GLY A 340 9.14 -14.99 -5.21
C GLY A 340 10.66 -15.19 -5.30
N ILE A 341 11.44 -14.27 -4.72
CA ILE A 341 12.91 -14.34 -4.68
C ILE A 341 13.36 -14.48 -3.23
N ASN A 342 14.28 -15.44 -3.01
CA ASN A 342 14.89 -15.65 -1.71
C ASN A 342 16.11 -14.75 -1.57
N PHE A 343 15.92 -13.58 -0.96
CA PHE A 343 17.03 -12.70 -0.59
C PHE A 343 17.78 -13.28 0.60
N THR A 344 19.09 -13.43 0.48
CA THR A 344 19.94 -13.92 1.57
C THR A 344 20.28 -12.82 2.56
N GLU A 345 20.32 -11.58 2.09
CA GLU A 345 20.73 -10.42 2.86
C GLU A 345 19.95 -9.17 2.45
N VAL A 346 19.63 -8.35 3.46
CA VAL A 346 18.99 -7.06 3.35
C VAL A 346 19.86 -6.03 4.07
N ASN A 347 20.27 -4.98 3.36
CA ASN A 347 21.12 -3.93 3.90
C ASN A 347 20.37 -2.61 3.83
N LEU A 348 20.10 -1.99 4.99
CA LEU A 348 19.48 -0.67 5.06
C LEU A 348 20.54 0.41 5.24
N PHE A 349 20.52 1.41 4.37
CA PHE A 349 21.44 2.53 4.34
C PHE A 349 20.69 3.84 4.64
N SER A 350 21.16 4.57 5.64
CA SER A 350 20.65 5.89 6.04
C SER A 350 21.83 6.80 6.33
N ASP A 351 21.76 8.08 5.99
CA ASP A 351 22.80 9.07 6.33
C ASP A 351 22.59 9.74 7.68
N SER A 352 21.39 9.64 8.25
CA SER A 352 21.08 10.09 9.60
C SER A 352 21.72 9.24 10.70
N THR A 353 22.77 9.75 11.37
CA THR A 353 23.33 9.14 12.60
C THR A 353 22.32 9.12 13.75
N ILE A 354 21.51 10.17 13.91
CA ILE A 354 20.53 10.32 14.99
C ILE A 354 19.44 9.23 14.93
N ALA A 355 18.80 9.04 13.78
CA ALA A 355 17.78 7.99 13.64
C ALA A 355 18.39 6.58 13.85
N LEU A 356 19.59 6.34 13.35
CA LEU A 356 20.31 5.07 13.55
C LEU A 356 20.64 4.85 15.02
N SER A 357 21.17 5.84 15.73
CA SER A 357 21.49 5.73 17.16
C SER A 357 20.23 5.45 17.99
N TRP A 358 19.10 6.09 17.69
CA TRP A 358 17.83 5.81 18.36
C TRP A 358 17.30 4.41 18.13
N ILE A 359 17.44 3.85 16.91
CA ILE A 359 17.06 2.46 16.62
C ILE A 359 17.94 1.49 17.39
N ALA A 360 19.21 1.85 17.57
CA ALA A 360 20.21 1.00 18.19
C ALA A 360 20.25 1.15 19.73
N SER A 361 19.70 2.24 20.26
CA SER A 361 19.75 2.61 21.67
C SER A 361 18.81 1.77 22.54
N ASN A 362 19.27 1.48 23.76
CA ASN A 362 18.45 0.90 24.83
C ASN A 362 17.92 1.98 25.81
N LYS A 363 18.18 3.26 25.56
CA LYS A 363 17.77 4.38 26.42
C LYS A 363 16.27 4.67 26.28
N LYS A 364 15.71 5.36 27.28
CA LYS A 364 14.30 5.80 27.25
C LYS A 364 14.16 6.96 26.26
N LEU A 365 13.46 6.72 25.15
CA LEU A 365 13.19 7.71 24.10
C LEU A 365 11.87 8.47 24.35
N PRO A 366 11.67 9.66 23.75
CA PRO A 366 10.38 10.35 23.77
C PRO A 366 9.27 9.45 23.17
N PRO A 367 8.04 9.45 23.72
CA PRO A 367 6.98 8.51 23.30
C PRO A 367 6.70 8.47 21.78
N ILE A 368 6.80 9.63 21.14
CA ILE A 368 6.55 9.81 19.70
C ILE A 368 7.62 9.14 18.83
N VAL A 369 8.86 9.07 19.34
CA VAL A 369 10.02 8.39 18.75
C VAL A 369 9.95 6.90 19.10
N THR A 370 9.66 6.56 20.36
CA THR A 370 9.52 5.18 20.84
C THR A 370 8.55 4.37 19.98
N THR A 371 7.40 4.94 19.63
CA THR A 371 6.39 4.26 18.79
C THR A 371 6.92 3.93 17.39
N LEU A 372 7.69 4.84 16.79
CA LEU A 372 8.27 4.62 15.46
C LEU A 372 9.41 3.61 15.52
N VAL A 373 10.29 3.72 16.51
CA VAL A 373 11.38 2.76 16.74
C VAL A 373 10.82 1.36 16.97
N GLN A 374 9.75 1.20 17.77
CA GLN A 374 9.08 -0.10 17.94
C GLN A 374 8.54 -0.67 16.62
N LYS A 375 7.91 0.17 15.78
CA LYS A 375 7.42 -0.25 14.45
C LYS A 375 8.56 -0.68 13.53
N ILE A 376 9.69 0.02 13.58
CA ILE A 376 10.92 -0.34 12.88
C ILE A 376 11.44 -1.68 13.38
N SER A 377 11.51 -1.88 14.70
CA SER A 377 11.95 -3.15 15.31
C SER A 377 11.08 -4.32 14.87
N PHE A 378 9.76 -4.18 14.89
CA PHE A 378 8.86 -5.23 14.41
C PHE A 378 9.04 -5.54 12.92
N ALA A 379 9.21 -4.52 12.07
CA ALA A 379 9.49 -4.74 10.66
C ALA A 379 10.85 -5.43 10.44
N ALA A 380 11.85 -5.02 11.21
CA ALA A 380 13.18 -5.61 11.17
C ALA A 380 13.18 -7.08 11.64
N GLU A 381 12.42 -7.42 12.69
CA GLU A 381 12.23 -8.79 13.16
C GLU A 381 11.62 -9.69 12.08
N ARG A 382 10.54 -9.25 11.43
CA ARG A 382 9.91 -10.01 10.33
C ARG A 382 10.84 -10.25 9.14
N ILE A 383 11.69 -9.28 8.80
CA ILE A 383 12.71 -9.48 7.77
C ILE A 383 13.77 -10.49 8.24
N ARG A 384 14.20 -10.41 9.50
CA ARG A 384 15.20 -11.33 10.09
C ARG A 384 14.75 -12.79 10.15
N GLU A 385 13.45 -13.07 10.08
CA GLU A 385 12.94 -14.44 9.96
C GLU A 385 13.32 -15.11 8.63
N THR A 386 13.60 -14.32 7.59
CA THR A 386 13.84 -14.83 6.22
C THR A 386 15.19 -14.45 5.62
N ALA A 387 15.81 -13.36 6.08
CA ALA A 387 17.09 -12.87 5.57
C ALA A 387 17.94 -12.23 6.68
N LYS A 388 19.26 -12.18 6.48
CA LYS A 388 20.14 -11.37 7.35
C LYS A 388 19.82 -9.88 7.12
N LEU A 389 19.60 -9.10 8.18
CA LEU A 389 19.31 -7.66 8.10
C LEU A 389 20.40 -6.84 8.81
N ASN A 390 21.07 -5.97 8.06
CA ASN A 390 22.06 -5.04 8.58
C ASN A 390 21.61 -3.59 8.40
N PHE A 391 22.10 -2.72 9.27
CA PHE A 391 21.88 -1.28 9.22
C PHE A 391 23.24 -0.57 9.10
N PHE A 392 23.33 0.37 8.17
CA PHE A 392 24.53 1.11 7.86
C PHE A 392 24.26 2.61 7.81
N HIS A 393 25.20 3.37 8.36
CA HIS A 393 25.37 4.77 8.03
C HIS A 393 26.06 4.88 6.65
N VAL A 394 25.44 5.58 5.71
CA VAL A 394 26.03 5.95 4.42
C VAL A 394 26.29 7.46 4.37
N PRO A 395 27.42 7.96 3.84
CA PRO A 395 27.61 9.39 3.61
C PRO A 395 26.49 9.98 2.74
N THR A 396 26.05 11.20 3.03
CA THR A 396 24.95 11.85 2.29
C THR A 396 25.18 11.90 0.78
N GLU A 397 26.41 12.15 0.33
CA GLU A 397 26.76 12.19 -1.10
C GLU A 397 26.68 10.82 -1.80
N GLU A 398 26.75 9.74 -1.01
CA GLU A 398 26.64 8.35 -1.48
C GLU A 398 25.21 7.80 -1.31
N ASN A 399 24.29 8.59 -0.73
CA ASN A 399 22.92 8.15 -0.46
C ASN A 399 22.06 8.20 -1.73
N ALA A 400 21.81 7.05 -2.33
CA ALA A 400 21.01 6.94 -3.55
C ALA A 400 19.56 7.43 -3.40
N ALA A 401 19.03 7.54 -2.18
CA ALA A 401 17.67 8.02 -1.93
C ALA A 401 17.56 9.56 -1.90
N ASP A 402 18.68 10.31 -1.87
CA ASP A 402 18.67 11.78 -1.78
C ASP A 402 17.92 12.44 -2.95
N CYS A 403 18.20 11.99 -4.18
CA CYS A 403 17.49 12.50 -5.35
C CYS A 403 15.97 12.23 -5.31
N ALA A 404 15.52 11.23 -4.55
CA ALA A 404 14.11 10.89 -4.39
C ALA A 404 13.37 11.81 -3.40
N THR A 405 14.09 12.58 -2.57
CA THR A 405 13.49 13.60 -1.68
C THR A 405 13.68 15.02 -2.19
N ARG A 406 14.82 15.31 -2.87
CA ARG A 406 15.13 16.62 -3.46
C ARG A 406 14.49 16.83 -4.83
N GLY A 407 14.49 15.78 -5.64
CA GLY A 407 14.06 15.80 -7.04
C GLY A 407 15.19 16.10 -8.02
N ILE A 408 14.92 15.84 -9.30
CA ILE A 408 15.89 15.96 -10.40
C ILE A 408 15.16 16.27 -11.71
N ASN A 409 15.78 17.05 -12.59
CA ASN A 409 15.21 17.38 -13.91
C ASN A 409 15.38 16.19 -14.89
N LYS A 410 14.58 16.17 -15.97
CA LYS A 410 14.63 15.09 -16.98
C LYS A 410 15.99 14.89 -17.66
N GLN A 411 16.80 15.93 -17.82
CA GLN A 411 18.09 15.83 -18.52
C GLN A 411 19.08 15.03 -17.68
N ASP A 412 19.20 15.40 -16.39
CA ASP A 412 20.11 14.74 -15.46
C ASP A 412 19.58 13.35 -15.04
N PHE A 413 18.25 13.18 -14.95
CA PHE A 413 17.65 11.94 -14.50
C PHE A 413 17.93 10.75 -15.44
N ALA A 414 18.05 11.00 -16.75
CA ALA A 414 18.29 9.94 -17.73
C ALA A 414 19.66 9.26 -17.55
N ALA A 415 20.67 10.01 -17.10
CA ALA A 415 22.06 9.56 -16.97
C ALA A 415 22.49 9.28 -15.52
N CYS A 416 21.67 9.64 -14.53
CA CYS A 416 22.04 9.47 -13.12
C CYS A 416 22.13 8.00 -12.67
N SER A 417 22.83 7.78 -11.56
CA SER A 417 23.06 6.47 -10.95
C SER A 417 21.79 5.80 -10.42
N TRP A 418 20.65 6.50 -10.35
CA TRP A 418 19.37 6.00 -9.84
C TRP A 418 18.95 4.63 -10.41
N TRP A 419 19.29 4.33 -11.66
CA TRP A 419 18.88 3.08 -12.32
C TRP A 419 19.72 1.87 -11.91
N LYS A 420 20.97 2.09 -11.48
CA LYS A 420 21.96 1.04 -11.18
C LYS A 420 22.46 1.07 -9.75
N GLY A 421 22.11 2.11 -9.00
CA GLY A 421 22.58 2.36 -7.65
C GLY A 421 24.04 2.81 -7.63
N PRO A 422 24.59 3.01 -6.42
CA PRO A 422 26.02 3.28 -6.25
C PRO A 422 26.87 2.13 -6.76
N THR A 423 27.98 2.45 -7.45
CA THR A 423 28.86 1.46 -8.09
C THR A 423 29.50 0.51 -7.08
N TRP A 424 29.77 0.99 -5.86
CA TRP A 424 30.37 0.22 -4.79
C TRP A 424 29.49 -0.95 -4.29
N LEU A 425 28.19 -0.98 -4.58
CA LEU A 425 27.35 -2.16 -4.33
C LEU A 425 27.80 -3.40 -5.12
N SER A 426 28.59 -3.19 -6.17
CA SER A 426 29.20 -4.27 -6.97
C SER A 426 30.59 -4.67 -6.48
N TYR A 427 31.16 -3.98 -5.50
CA TYR A 427 32.46 -4.31 -4.89
C TYR A 427 32.28 -5.25 -3.69
N PRO A 428 33.36 -5.87 -3.17
CA PRO A 428 33.35 -6.56 -1.88
C PRO A 428 32.81 -5.65 -0.76
N ASP A 429 32.16 -6.26 0.22
CA ASP A 429 31.39 -5.54 1.23
C ASP A 429 32.32 -4.76 2.19
N GLU A 430 33.57 -5.17 2.31
CA GLU A 430 34.63 -4.52 3.08
C GLU A 430 35.10 -3.19 2.48
N GLU A 431 34.86 -2.96 1.19
CA GLU A 431 35.26 -1.74 0.47
C GLU A 431 34.15 -0.69 0.45
N TRP A 432 32.99 -0.98 1.03
CA TRP A 432 31.87 -0.06 1.02
C TRP A 432 32.17 1.18 1.88
N PRO A 433 31.82 2.39 1.42
CA PRO A 433 32.07 3.63 2.15
C PRO A 433 31.04 3.83 3.28
N VAL A 434 30.72 2.79 4.03
CA VAL A 434 29.64 2.78 5.02
C VAL A 434 30.14 2.35 6.39
N ARG A 435 29.42 2.75 7.44
CA ARG A 435 29.73 2.36 8.82
C ARG A 435 28.59 1.54 9.39
N PRO A 436 28.83 0.36 9.98
CA PRO A 436 27.76 -0.41 10.61
C PRO A 436 27.16 0.37 11.78
N ILE A 437 25.89 0.13 12.07
CA ILE A 437 25.15 0.82 13.15
C ILE A 437 25.81 0.70 14.53
N SER A 438 26.62 -0.34 14.78
CA SER A 438 27.41 -0.50 16.00
C SER A 438 28.35 0.68 16.22
N ASP A 439 29.00 1.15 15.16
CA ASP A 439 30.05 2.16 15.22
C ASP A 439 29.46 3.57 15.32
N VAL A 440 28.16 3.71 15.06
CA VAL A 440 27.40 4.96 15.20
C VAL A 440 26.97 5.17 16.66
N LYS A 441 26.82 4.10 17.46
CA LYS A 441 26.39 4.19 18.86
C LYS A 441 27.38 4.97 19.75
N ASP A 442 28.66 4.94 19.40
CA ASP A 442 29.73 5.52 20.22
C ASP A 442 29.96 7.03 19.97
N ILE A 443 29.27 7.61 18.98
CA ILE A 443 29.59 8.96 18.46
C ILE A 443 28.70 10.07 19.06
N ASP A 444 27.47 9.76 19.50
CA ASP A 444 26.41 10.80 19.64
C ASP A 444 25.58 10.74 20.93
N ASP A 445 26.17 10.29 22.04
CA ASP A 445 25.45 10.21 23.32
C ASP A 445 25.04 11.60 23.86
N ASP A 446 25.84 12.64 23.61
CA ASP A 446 25.57 14.03 24.03
C ASP A 446 24.55 14.75 23.12
N GLU A 447 24.62 14.54 21.80
CA GLU A 447 23.69 15.19 20.83
C GLU A 447 22.28 14.57 20.89
N CYS A 448 22.19 13.25 21.14
CA CYS A 448 20.93 12.59 21.46
C CYS A 448 20.29 13.17 22.72
N GLU A 449 21.07 13.48 23.76
CA GLU A 449 20.56 14.05 25.01
C GLU A 449 20.03 15.47 24.84
N MET A 450 20.72 16.33 24.07
CA MET A 450 20.22 17.69 23.76
C MET A 450 18.93 17.70 22.93
N LEU A 451 18.81 16.83 21.92
CA LEU A 451 17.61 16.72 21.09
C LEU A 451 16.42 16.12 21.86
N ILE A 452 16.68 15.22 22.81
CA ILE A 452 15.66 14.73 23.74
C ILE A 452 15.12 15.90 24.59
N GLN A 453 15.98 16.79 25.07
CA GLN A 453 15.56 17.98 25.84
C GLN A 453 14.69 18.93 24.98
N HIS A 454 15.12 19.29 23.77
CA HIS A 454 14.34 20.17 22.89
C HIS A 454 13.01 19.55 22.42
N THR A 455 12.96 18.24 22.13
CA THR A 455 11.70 17.57 21.75
C THR A 455 10.71 17.48 22.91
N THR A 456 11.19 17.55 24.16
CA THR A 456 10.33 17.57 25.36
C THR A 456 9.84 18.96 25.76
N GLU A 457 10.48 20.03 25.28
CA GLU A 457 10.06 21.42 25.56
C GLU A 457 8.92 21.89 24.64
N ASP A 458 8.84 21.41 23.39
CA ASP A 458 7.82 21.83 22.41
C ASP A 458 6.45 21.14 22.54
N LEU A 459 6.35 20.11 23.38
CA LEU A 459 5.07 19.55 23.78
C LEU A 459 4.67 20.16 25.10
N ASN A 460 3.82 21.20 25.06
CA ASN A 460 3.05 21.65 26.23
C ASN A 460 2.56 20.41 26.99
N LYS A 461 3.21 20.09 28.11
CA LYS A 461 2.83 18.98 28.98
C LYS A 461 1.40 19.26 29.41
N SER A 462 0.43 18.57 28.81
CA SER A 462 -0.77 18.25 29.56
C SER A 462 -0.28 17.48 30.78
N GLU A 463 -0.49 18.02 31.97
CA GLU A 463 -0.16 17.28 33.19
C GLU A 463 -0.80 15.89 33.13
N SER A 464 0.01 14.89 33.48
CA SER A 464 -0.40 13.51 33.57
C SER A 464 -1.19 13.35 34.87
N ASP A 465 -2.51 13.22 34.77
CA ASP A 465 -3.40 13.10 35.94
C ASP A 465 -3.06 11.83 36.78
N TRP A 466 -2.52 10.80 36.13
CA TRP A 466 -2.15 9.51 36.73
C TRP A 466 -0.65 9.18 36.51
N PRO A 467 0.01 8.51 37.48
CA PRO A 467 1.45 8.20 37.43
C PRO A 467 1.77 7.02 36.48
N ILE A 468 1.34 7.09 35.22
CA ILE A 468 1.56 6.05 34.21
C ILE A 468 3.06 5.93 33.90
N ASP A 469 3.76 7.07 33.81
CA ASP A 469 5.17 7.14 33.42
C ASP A 469 6.16 6.68 34.50
N THR A 470 5.70 6.55 35.75
CA THR A 470 6.54 6.21 36.91
C THR A 470 6.31 4.79 37.42
N ILE A 471 5.27 4.08 36.93
CA ILE A 471 4.88 2.75 37.44
C ILE A 471 4.85 1.73 36.30
N SER A 472 5.82 0.82 36.31
CA SER A 472 6.00 -0.22 35.28
C SER A 472 5.13 -1.48 35.43
N ASN A 473 4.25 -1.55 36.43
CA ASN A 473 3.44 -2.72 36.77
C ASN A 473 1.94 -2.41 36.69
N TYR A 474 1.21 -3.02 35.74
CA TYR A 474 -0.20 -2.68 35.47
C TYR A 474 -1.12 -2.97 36.64
N PRO A 475 -1.09 -4.17 37.26
CA PRO A 475 -1.98 -4.43 38.38
C PRO A 475 -1.73 -3.46 39.56
N ARG A 476 -0.47 -3.07 39.78
CA ARG A 476 -0.10 -2.06 40.78
C ARG A 476 -0.60 -0.68 40.40
N LEU A 477 -0.45 -0.25 39.15
CA LEU A 477 -0.96 1.02 38.64
C LEU A 477 -2.48 1.10 38.77
N LYS A 478 -3.22 0.08 38.32
CA LYS A 478 -4.68 -0.01 38.46
C LYS A 478 -5.13 0.14 39.91
N ARG A 479 -4.44 -0.52 40.85
CA ARG A 479 -4.75 -0.40 42.29
C ARG A 479 -4.49 1.01 42.82
N ILE A 480 -3.37 1.63 42.45
CA ILE A 480 -3.02 2.98 42.89
C ILE A 480 -4.05 3.99 42.39
N VAL A 481 -4.36 3.96 41.10
CA VAL A 481 -5.39 4.83 40.50
C VAL A 481 -6.77 4.56 41.13
N ALA A 482 -7.11 3.30 41.41
CA ALA A 482 -8.36 2.97 42.10
C ALA A 482 -8.43 3.56 43.53
N TYR A 483 -7.33 3.56 44.28
CA TYR A 483 -7.28 4.21 45.59
C TYR A 483 -7.40 5.74 45.50
N CYS A 484 -6.73 6.37 44.52
CA CYS A 484 -6.86 7.80 44.27
C CYS A 484 -8.30 8.18 43.91
N LEU A 485 -8.94 7.43 43.01
CA LEU A 485 -10.34 7.64 42.63
C LEU A 485 -11.30 7.41 43.79
N ARG A 486 -11.06 6.39 44.62
CA ARG A 486 -11.82 6.15 45.86
C ARG A 486 -11.72 7.36 46.81
N PHE A 487 -10.52 7.90 46.98
CA PHE A 487 -10.30 9.12 47.78
C PHE A 487 -11.05 10.32 47.19
N ILE A 488 -10.90 10.60 45.90
CA ILE A 488 -11.57 11.71 45.20
C ILE A 488 -13.09 11.57 45.29
N ARG A 489 -13.63 10.37 45.10
CA ARG A 489 -15.06 10.06 45.21
C ARG A 489 -15.58 10.38 46.61
N LYS A 490 -14.89 9.93 47.66
CA LYS A 490 -15.25 10.25 49.06
C LYS A 490 -15.12 11.74 49.37
N ALA A 491 -14.03 12.39 48.96
CA ALA A 491 -13.80 13.82 49.16
C ALA A 491 -14.84 14.69 48.43
N SER A 492 -15.32 14.25 47.27
CA SER A 492 -16.34 14.92 46.48
C SER A 492 -17.78 14.56 46.87
N LYS A 493 -18.00 13.89 48.00
CA LYS A 493 -19.34 13.41 48.44
C LYS A 493 -20.07 12.61 47.34
N ASN A 494 -19.35 11.73 46.65
CA ASN A 494 -19.84 10.89 45.55
C ASN A 494 -20.40 11.65 44.33
N THR A 495 -20.05 12.94 44.16
CA THR A 495 -20.48 13.70 42.97
C THR A 495 -19.63 13.41 41.73
N ARG A 496 -18.37 13.01 41.91
CA ARG A 496 -17.44 12.63 40.82
C ARG A 496 -17.18 11.13 40.81
N PHE A 497 -16.97 10.57 39.62
CA PHE A 497 -16.58 9.17 39.39
C PHE A 497 -17.56 8.16 40.05
N LYS A 498 -18.86 8.31 39.76
CA LYS A 498 -19.93 7.43 40.27
C LYS A 498 -19.75 5.99 39.80
N ILE A 499 -20.12 5.04 40.66
CA ILE A 499 -20.09 3.59 40.40
C ILE A 499 -21.52 3.08 40.59
N ALA A 500 -21.96 2.16 39.73
CA ALA A 500 -23.35 1.70 39.67
C ALA A 500 -23.78 0.79 40.84
N ASP A 501 -22.83 0.23 41.59
CA ASP A 501 -23.11 -0.54 42.82
C ASP A 501 -22.78 0.29 44.07
N GLU A 502 -23.82 0.61 44.84
CA GLU A 502 -23.74 1.25 46.16
C GLU A 502 -23.62 0.25 47.32
N ASP A 503 -23.39 -1.04 47.05
CA ASP A 503 -23.22 -2.02 48.12
C ASP A 503 -21.97 -1.72 48.95
N GLN A 504 -22.24 -1.26 50.17
CA GLN A 504 -21.31 -0.69 51.15
C GLN A 504 -20.40 -1.73 51.82
N VAL A 505 -19.78 -2.63 51.06
CA VAL A 505 -18.74 -3.49 51.63
C VAL A 505 -17.41 -2.73 51.56
N THR A 506 -17.07 -2.03 52.63
CA THR A 506 -15.76 -1.36 52.80
C THR A 506 -14.64 -2.38 52.96
N SER A 507 -14.19 -2.93 51.84
CA SER A 507 -12.96 -3.70 51.73
C SER A 507 -11.72 -2.80 51.74
N ARG A 508 -10.65 -3.22 52.42
CA ARG A 508 -9.33 -2.54 52.36
C ARG A 508 -8.75 -2.53 50.94
N LEU A 509 -9.12 -3.48 50.10
CA LEU A 509 -8.72 -3.58 48.70
C LEU A 509 -9.77 -2.92 47.78
N PRO A 510 -9.36 -2.33 46.63
CA PRO A 510 -10.29 -1.86 45.61
C PRO A 510 -11.16 -3.01 45.10
N ASN A 511 -12.47 -2.80 45.01
CA ASN A 511 -13.37 -3.79 44.44
C ASN A 511 -13.27 -3.79 42.90
N ALA A 512 -13.88 -4.78 42.24
CA ALA A 512 -13.82 -4.92 40.79
C ALA A 512 -14.27 -3.65 40.05
N ALA A 513 -15.35 -3.01 40.51
CA ALA A 513 -15.88 -1.80 39.90
C ALA A 513 -14.93 -0.59 40.02
N GLU A 514 -14.22 -0.45 41.15
CA GLU A 514 -13.19 0.58 41.33
C GLU A 514 -11.95 0.33 40.46
N VAL A 515 -11.57 -0.94 40.25
CA VAL A 515 -10.47 -1.30 39.35
C VAL A 515 -10.84 -1.04 37.89
N ILE A 516 -12.08 -1.36 37.47
CA ILE A 516 -12.59 -1.07 36.13
C ILE A 516 -12.65 0.44 35.87
N LEU A 517 -13.08 1.21 36.87
CA LEU A 517 -13.11 2.67 36.76
C LEU A 517 -11.70 3.27 36.65
N ALA A 518 -10.75 2.76 37.45
CA ALA A 518 -9.35 3.17 37.38
C ALA A 518 -8.74 2.92 36.00
N GLU A 519 -9.02 1.75 35.46
CA GLU A 519 -8.60 1.34 34.14
C GLU A 519 -9.18 2.25 33.04
N LYS A 520 -10.47 2.57 33.11
CA LYS A 520 -11.10 3.52 32.19
C LYS A 520 -10.43 4.89 32.22
N GLN A 521 -10.04 5.39 33.40
CA GLN A 521 -9.38 6.70 33.52
C GLN A 521 -7.94 6.70 32.99
N ILE A 522 -7.21 5.60 33.18
CA ILE A 522 -5.88 5.40 32.58
C ILE A 522 -5.97 5.45 31.05
N VAL A 523 -6.93 4.72 30.47
CA VAL A 523 -7.14 4.69 29.01
C VAL A 523 -7.56 6.07 28.48
N LEU A 524 -8.47 6.76 29.16
CA LEU A 524 -8.91 8.10 28.75
C LEU A 524 -7.77 9.13 28.75
N GLN A 525 -6.87 9.07 29.74
CA GLN A 525 -5.69 9.90 29.77
C GLN A 525 -4.77 9.60 28.57
N GLU A 526 -4.46 8.33 28.32
CA GLU A 526 -3.64 7.95 27.17
C GLU A 526 -4.27 8.37 25.84
N GLN A 527 -5.59 8.22 25.70
CA GLN A 527 -6.33 8.70 24.53
C GLN A 527 -6.31 10.22 24.39
N ARG A 528 -6.32 10.97 25.50
CA ARG A 528 -6.23 12.44 25.52
C ARG A 528 -4.83 12.92 25.14
N ILE A 529 -3.79 12.24 25.63
CA ILE A 529 -2.38 12.59 25.37
C ILE A 529 -1.99 12.18 23.92
N TYR A 530 -2.42 11.01 23.46
CA TYR A 530 -1.94 10.41 22.20
C TYR A 530 -2.96 10.36 21.04
N GLY A 531 -4.24 10.63 21.29
CA GLY A 531 -5.32 10.74 20.29
C GLY A 531 -6.02 9.41 19.94
N ALA A 532 -7.35 9.47 19.77
CA ALA A 532 -8.24 8.31 19.63
C ALA A 532 -8.01 7.38 18.41
N ALA A 533 -7.24 7.82 17.39
CA ALA A 533 -7.03 7.04 16.17
C ALA A 533 -5.87 6.02 16.22
N LEU A 534 -5.04 6.06 17.28
CA LEU A 534 -3.87 5.19 17.42
C LEU A 534 -4.14 3.92 18.24
N VAL A 535 -5.18 3.89 19.06
CA VAL A 535 -5.49 2.77 19.96
C VAL A 535 -6.35 1.69 19.27
N SER A 536 -7.17 2.06 18.28
CA SER A 536 -8.07 1.11 17.57
C SER A 536 -7.37 0.22 16.53
N LYS A 537 -6.07 0.41 16.28
CA LYS A 537 -5.31 -0.38 15.29
C LYS A 537 -4.12 -1.18 15.86
N ASN A 538 -3.89 -1.15 17.17
CA ASN A 538 -2.94 -2.05 17.82
C ASN A 538 -3.61 -3.39 18.17
N VAL A 539 -4.26 -4.00 17.17
CA VAL A 539 -4.74 -5.37 17.23
C VAL A 539 -3.61 -6.28 16.75
N SER A 540 -2.55 -6.35 17.55
CA SER A 540 -1.66 -7.50 17.70
C SER A 540 -0.43 -7.08 18.50
N LYS A 541 -0.43 -7.54 19.76
CA LYS A 541 0.73 -7.69 20.65
C LYS A 541 1.65 -6.46 20.78
N SER A 542 1.27 -5.50 21.61
CA SER A 542 2.27 -4.71 22.35
C SER A 542 1.84 -4.51 23.82
N SER A 543 2.78 -4.83 24.72
CA SER A 543 2.74 -4.76 26.18
C SER A 543 1.74 -5.67 26.92
N ARG A 544 2.28 -6.46 27.87
CA ARG A 544 1.51 -7.26 28.85
C ARG A 544 0.56 -6.42 29.74
N LEU A 545 0.62 -5.09 29.68
CA LEU A 545 -0.25 -4.19 30.44
C LEU A 545 -1.56 -3.88 29.67
N CYS A 546 -1.53 -3.78 28.34
CA CYS A 546 -2.74 -3.52 27.53
C CYS A 546 -3.58 -4.78 27.27
N SER A 547 -2.98 -5.98 27.24
CA SER A 547 -3.71 -7.22 26.98
C SER A 547 -4.64 -7.62 28.13
N THR A 548 -4.21 -7.47 29.38
CA THR A 548 -5.00 -7.80 30.59
C THR A 548 -6.11 -6.77 30.87
N ALA A 549 -6.17 -5.72 30.07
CA ALA A 549 -7.13 -4.63 30.20
C ALA A 549 -8.42 -4.90 29.39
N MET A 550 -8.24 -5.29 28.14
CA MET A 550 -9.34 -5.53 27.20
C MET A 550 -10.03 -6.89 27.39
N GLU A 551 -9.33 -7.93 27.87
CA GLU A 551 -9.96 -9.24 28.16
C GLU A 551 -11.05 -9.16 29.25
N SER A 552 -10.98 -8.19 30.16
CA SER A 552 -12.01 -7.95 31.18
C SER A 552 -13.18 -7.08 30.72
N TYR A 553 -13.05 -6.34 29.62
CA TYR A 553 -14.12 -5.47 29.09
C TYR A 553 -14.99 -6.20 28.05
N GLU A 554 -14.39 -7.07 27.23
CA GLU A 554 -15.11 -7.83 26.19
C GLU A 554 -16.06 -8.90 26.76
N SER A 555 -15.81 -9.41 27.98
CA SER A 555 -16.71 -10.38 28.63
C SER A 555 -17.97 -9.76 29.25
N VAL A 556 -17.99 -8.44 29.49
CA VAL A 556 -19.12 -7.72 30.12
C VAL A 556 -20.10 -7.19 29.07
N ASP A 557 -19.62 -6.79 27.88
CA ASP A 557 -20.49 -6.31 26.80
C ASP A 557 -21.17 -7.44 26.02
N ALA A 558 -20.52 -8.60 25.87
CA ALA A 558 -21.15 -9.76 25.24
C ALA A 558 -22.36 -10.30 26.02
N TYR A 559 -22.40 -10.11 27.35
CA TYR A 559 -23.51 -10.56 28.21
C TYR A 559 -24.69 -9.57 28.24
N ASN A 560 -24.45 -8.27 28.02
CA ASN A 560 -25.51 -7.25 28.06
C ASN A 560 -26.21 -7.02 26.71
N VAL A 561 -25.58 -7.36 25.59
CA VAL A 561 -26.19 -7.25 24.25
C VAL A 561 -27.20 -8.38 23.98
N LEU A 562 -27.13 -9.51 24.70
CA LEU A 562 -28.08 -10.62 24.57
C LEU A 562 -29.37 -10.45 25.39
N LYS A 563 -29.48 -9.44 26.27
CA LYS A 563 -30.68 -9.18 27.08
C LYS A 563 -31.59 -8.08 26.53
N SER A 564 -31.16 -7.29 25.55
CA SER A 564 -31.97 -6.20 24.96
C SER A 564 -32.75 -6.61 23.70
N SER A 565 -32.71 -7.89 23.32
CA SER A 565 -33.44 -8.44 22.16
C SER A 565 -34.54 -9.45 22.53
N GLN A 566 -34.89 -9.58 23.82
CA GLN A 566 -36.12 -10.24 24.27
C GLN A 566 -36.80 -9.42 25.37
N SER A 567 -37.53 -8.37 24.96
CA SER A 567 -38.70 -7.82 25.67
C SER A 567 -39.45 -6.88 24.74
#